data_AF-A0A6B0V9X7-F1
#
_entry.id   AF-A0A6B0V9X7-F1
#
_cell.length_a   1.000
_cell.length_b   1.000
_cell.length_c   1.000
_cell.angle_alpha   90.00
_cell.angle_beta   90.00
_cell.angle_gamma   90.00
#
_symmetry.space_group_name_H-M   'P 1'
#
loop_
_entity.id
_entity.type
_entity.pdbx_description
1 polymer ?
#
loop_
_entity_poly.entity_id
_entity_poly.type
_entity_poly.pdbx_seq_one_letter_code
_entity_poly.pdbx_strand_id
1 'polypeptide(L)'
;SMNHEENYVVLRDTLPEEHARTKRRTRAASMKHVPDSFLVEVHVMVDEHHYSVFDRREDLVTYLALTIVLVNMRYEDTASPNIQFLLTSIQKEQEFAQTFVEFDIGWPHANRTYADANTTFKNLLKKYGRSPADITVAVTGLILADNYEYFSSEDVAVKGQARLGGVCNVNYSILMVEDVPMSFGMVNLLPHELGHALGAPHDGKIYKWNTYLPPRNNCRKVSNTDHFIMHPSEPGNQKFSNCSREHMTAFISTLSTSCFELKTKRNCTTEVKELPGVSINLTKNCQIAHPNFLEWKWEFTGNCRFQCCSRLSLNYDEVTCGVEHSLPDGAD
;
A
#
# COMPACT_ATOMS: atom_id res chain seq x y z
N SER A 1 -18.31 0.61 43.74
CA SER A 1 -18.03 0.21 45.13
C SER A 1 -16.56 0.43 45.41
N MET A 2 -16.28 1.12 46.52
CA MET A 2 -15.00 1.36 47.20
C MET A 2 -13.92 2.22 46.51
N ASN A 3 -13.92 3.49 46.93
CA ASN A 3 -12.74 4.36 47.02
C ASN A 3 -11.73 3.81 48.03
N HIS A 4 -10.46 4.14 47.84
CA HIS A 4 -9.61 4.63 48.93
C HIS A 4 -8.49 5.53 48.37
N GLU A 5 -8.52 6.80 48.80
CA GLU A 5 -7.44 7.77 48.72
C GLU A 5 -6.31 7.42 49.68
N GLU A 6 -5.07 7.78 49.34
CA GLU A 6 -4.12 8.31 50.32
C GLU A 6 -3.38 9.53 49.74
N ASN A 7 -3.34 10.57 50.57
CA ASN A 7 -2.80 11.92 50.37
C ASN A 7 -1.26 11.95 50.29
N TYR A 8 -0.67 13.02 49.73
CA TYR A 8 0.02 14.05 50.54
C TYR A 8 0.82 15.10 49.73
N VAL A 9 0.58 16.36 50.15
CA VAL A 9 1.42 17.58 50.17
C VAL A 9 1.89 18.25 48.87
N VAL A 10 1.41 19.50 48.74
CA VAL A 10 1.90 20.58 47.88
C VAL A 10 3.22 21.14 48.43
N LEU A 11 4.26 21.21 47.62
CA LEU A 11 5.28 22.28 47.72
C LEU A 11 5.39 22.98 46.37
N ARG A 12 5.10 24.29 46.39
CA ARG A 12 5.43 25.23 45.32
C ARG A 12 6.90 25.56 45.45
N ASP A 13 7.67 25.36 44.38
CA ASP A 13 8.89 26.12 44.14
C ASP A 13 8.86 26.65 42.70
N THR A 14 9.09 27.95 42.60
CA THR A 14 9.08 28.79 41.39
C THR A 14 10.49 28.97 40.83
N LEU A 15 10.54 29.18 39.50
CA LEU A 15 11.60 29.77 38.63
C LEU A 15 12.50 28.77 37.85
N PRO A 16 13.08 29.19 36.69
CA PRO A 16 12.45 29.82 35.53
C PRO A 16 12.81 29.09 34.20
N GLU A 17 12.17 29.54 33.13
CA GLU A 17 12.24 29.08 31.74
C GLU A 17 13.66 28.85 31.17
N GLU A 18 14.07 27.60 30.90
CA GLU A 18 15.22 27.31 30.01
C GLU A 18 15.11 25.98 29.24
N HIS A 19 13.93 25.66 28.68
CA HIS A 19 13.72 24.41 27.92
C HIS A 19 13.24 24.60 26.47
N ALA A 20 13.76 25.61 25.77
CA ALA A 20 13.48 25.80 24.34
C ALA A 20 14.67 25.53 23.39
N ARG A 21 15.92 25.36 23.87
CA ARG A 21 17.10 25.24 22.98
C ARG A 21 17.68 23.83 22.80
N THR A 22 17.36 22.87 23.66
CA THR A 22 17.96 21.52 23.62
C THR A 22 17.32 20.58 22.59
N LYS A 23 16.02 20.71 22.31
CA LYS A 23 15.31 19.84 21.34
C LYS A 23 15.73 20.03 19.88
N ARG A 24 16.18 21.24 19.49
CA ARG A 24 16.57 21.54 18.10
C ARG A 24 17.98 21.01 17.77
N ARG A 25 18.88 20.99 18.77
CA ARG A 25 20.27 20.55 18.63
C ARG A 25 20.43 19.03 18.53
N THR A 26 19.59 18.26 19.23
CA THR A 26 19.62 16.78 19.20
C THR A 26 19.01 16.20 17.92
N ARG A 27 17.92 16.79 17.42
CA ARG A 27 17.27 16.38 16.16
C ARG A 27 18.20 16.51 14.96
N ALA A 28 18.98 17.59 14.91
CA ALA A 28 19.95 17.84 13.83
C ALA A 28 21.14 16.87 13.86
N ALA A 29 21.50 16.32 15.02
CA ALA A 29 22.65 15.40 15.14
C ALA A 29 22.33 13.99 14.63
N SER A 30 21.09 13.49 14.76
CA SER A 30 20.71 12.14 14.28
C SER A 30 20.27 12.10 12.82
N MET A 31 20.02 13.25 12.18
CA MET A 31 19.68 13.34 10.76
C MET A 31 20.88 13.66 9.87
N LYS A 32 22.11 13.72 10.41
CA LYS A 32 23.30 14.16 9.65
C LYS A 32 23.62 13.34 8.40
N HIS A 33 23.16 12.09 8.30
CA HIS A 33 23.36 11.23 7.13
C HIS A 33 22.10 11.02 6.28
N VAL A 34 20.96 11.62 6.66
CA VAL A 34 19.72 11.50 5.87
C VAL A 34 19.69 12.63 4.85
N PRO A 35 19.73 12.33 3.54
CA PRO A 35 19.60 13.34 2.49
C PRO A 35 18.20 13.96 2.47
N ASP A 36 18.07 15.15 1.86
CA ASP A 36 16.78 15.84 1.72
C ASP A 36 15.78 15.02 0.86
N SER A 37 16.31 14.22 -0.08
CA SER A 37 15.54 13.30 -0.91
C SER A 37 15.98 11.86 -0.64
N PHE A 38 15.01 10.97 -0.44
CA PHE A 38 15.22 9.54 -0.31
C PHE A 38 14.61 8.82 -1.50
N LEU A 39 15.48 8.32 -2.39
CA LEU A 39 15.10 7.60 -3.60
C LEU A 39 15.14 6.11 -3.29
N VAL A 40 14.02 5.42 -3.47
CA VAL A 40 13.85 4.00 -3.16
C VAL A 40 13.78 3.22 -4.47
N GLU A 41 14.75 2.36 -4.72
CA GLU A 41 14.77 1.48 -5.88
C GLU A 41 13.79 0.32 -5.69
N VAL A 42 12.79 0.24 -6.57
CA VAL A 42 11.74 -0.76 -6.56
C VAL A 42 11.99 -1.82 -7.63
N HIS A 43 12.03 -3.08 -7.20
CA HIS A 43 11.93 -4.24 -8.06
C HIS A 43 10.48 -4.74 -8.06
N VAL A 44 9.82 -4.83 -9.21
CA VAL A 44 8.45 -5.35 -9.29
C VAL A 44 8.48 -6.79 -9.76
N MET A 45 7.77 -7.66 -9.05
CA MET A 45 7.55 -9.05 -9.41
C MET A 45 6.06 -9.26 -9.68
N VAL A 46 5.70 -9.84 -10.83
CA VAL A 46 4.30 -10.07 -11.23
C VAL A 46 4.05 -11.55 -11.48
N ASP A 47 2.89 -12.06 -11.04
CA ASP A 47 2.46 -13.44 -11.30
C ASP A 47 1.80 -13.62 -12.67
N GLU A 48 1.56 -14.87 -13.05
CA GLU A 48 0.88 -15.25 -14.29
C GLU A 48 -0.52 -14.69 -14.40
N HIS A 49 -1.23 -14.54 -13.28
CA HIS A 49 -2.56 -13.96 -13.27
C HIS A 49 -2.54 -12.46 -13.60
N HIS A 50 -1.46 -11.77 -13.26
CA HIS A 50 -1.24 -10.37 -13.60
C HIS A 50 -0.69 -10.20 -15.02
N TYR A 51 0.46 -10.82 -15.32
CA TYR A 51 1.19 -10.50 -16.55
C TYR A 51 0.56 -11.09 -17.81
N SER A 52 -0.29 -12.12 -17.70
CA SER A 52 -0.92 -12.78 -18.86
C SER A 52 -1.95 -11.90 -19.58
N VAL A 53 -2.45 -10.86 -18.91
CA VAL A 53 -3.41 -9.90 -19.49
C VAL A 53 -2.73 -8.95 -20.48
N PHE A 54 -1.41 -8.79 -20.41
CA PHE A 54 -0.65 -7.90 -21.29
C PHE A 54 -0.12 -8.68 -22.51
N ASP A 55 -0.57 -8.29 -23.70
CA ASP A 55 -0.12 -8.88 -24.97
C ASP A 55 1.37 -8.66 -25.20
N ARG A 56 1.87 -7.48 -24.82
CA ARG A 56 3.26 -7.08 -25.00
C ARG A 56 3.95 -6.80 -23.68
N ARG A 57 5.25 -7.10 -23.64
CA ARG A 57 6.10 -6.74 -22.50
C ARG A 57 6.15 -5.23 -22.29
N GLU A 58 6.16 -4.44 -23.35
CA GLU A 58 6.23 -2.98 -23.25
C GLU A 58 4.99 -2.40 -22.56
N ASP A 59 3.81 -3.00 -22.77
CA ASP A 59 2.56 -2.52 -22.16
C ASP A 59 2.57 -2.74 -20.65
N LEU A 60 3.05 -3.91 -20.19
CA LEU A 60 3.28 -4.18 -18.76
C LEU A 60 4.30 -3.20 -18.16
N VAL A 61 5.41 -2.94 -18.87
CA VAL A 61 6.45 -2.01 -18.40
C VAL A 61 5.88 -0.59 -18.26
N THR A 62 5.15 -0.12 -19.26
CA THR A 62 4.49 1.19 -19.24
C THR A 62 3.45 1.28 -18.12
N TYR A 63 2.63 0.24 -17.95
CA TYR A 63 1.65 0.16 -16.88
C TYR A 63 2.31 0.30 -15.49
N LEU A 64 3.33 -0.50 -15.20
CA LEU A 64 4.04 -0.45 -13.92
C LEU A 64 4.80 0.87 -13.72
N ALA A 65 5.39 1.43 -14.78
CA ALA A 65 6.06 2.73 -14.70
C ALA A 65 5.07 3.85 -14.34
N LEU A 66 3.90 3.88 -14.99
CA LEU A 66 2.85 4.83 -14.68
C LEU A 66 2.30 4.62 -13.26
N THR A 67 2.11 3.38 -12.82
CA THR A 67 1.75 3.08 -11.43
C THR A 67 2.74 3.71 -10.43
N ILE A 68 4.04 3.58 -10.66
CA ILE A 68 5.05 4.19 -9.76
C ILE A 68 5.01 5.72 -9.79
N VAL A 69 4.72 6.34 -10.93
CA VAL A 69 4.48 7.79 -11.01
C VAL A 69 3.27 8.19 -10.15
N LEU A 70 2.17 7.47 -10.28
CA LEU A 70 0.95 7.74 -9.51
C LEU A 70 1.15 7.49 -8.01
N VAL A 71 1.94 6.48 -7.63
CA VAL A 71 2.36 6.28 -6.24
C VAL A 71 3.19 7.46 -5.76
N ASN A 72 4.16 7.94 -6.54
CA ASN A 72 4.96 9.10 -6.17
C ASN A 72 4.11 10.35 -5.89
N MET A 73 3.01 10.56 -6.62
CA MET A 73 2.06 11.65 -6.34
C MET A 73 1.49 11.58 -4.91
N ARG A 74 1.25 10.37 -4.37
CA ARG A 74 0.74 10.18 -2.99
C ARG A 74 1.81 10.47 -1.93
N TYR A 75 3.08 10.52 -2.32
CA TYR A 75 4.22 10.81 -1.44
C TYR A 75 4.73 12.25 -1.58
N GLU A 76 4.15 13.09 -2.44
CA GLU A 76 4.60 14.47 -2.67
C GLU A 76 4.62 15.31 -1.37
N ASP A 77 3.70 15.06 -0.45
CA ASP A 77 3.62 15.75 0.85
C ASP A 77 4.72 15.31 1.86
N THR A 78 5.62 14.41 1.46
CA THR A 78 6.83 14.06 2.24
C THR A 78 7.95 15.06 1.94
N ALA A 79 8.56 15.64 2.97
CA ALA A 79 9.53 16.72 2.82
C ALA A 79 10.76 16.61 3.73
N SER A 80 10.87 15.54 4.54
CA SER A 80 12.00 15.34 5.46
C SER A 80 12.19 13.85 5.78
N PRO A 81 12.66 13.02 4.83
CA PRO A 81 13.00 13.38 3.46
C PRO A 81 11.79 13.43 2.54
N ASN A 82 11.99 13.98 1.34
CA ASN A 82 11.09 13.77 0.21
C ASN A 82 11.33 12.36 -0.35
N ILE A 83 10.30 11.53 -0.30
CA ILE A 83 10.38 10.10 -0.65
C ILE A 83 9.90 9.93 -2.09
N GLN A 84 10.71 9.27 -2.92
CA GLN A 84 10.34 8.90 -4.28
C GLN A 84 10.76 7.48 -4.59
N PHE A 85 9.95 6.79 -5.37
CA PHE A 85 10.17 5.43 -5.81
C PHE A 85 10.64 5.40 -7.26
N LEU A 86 11.62 4.56 -7.54
CA LEU A 86 12.22 4.37 -8.85
C LEU A 86 12.01 2.93 -9.29
N LEU A 87 11.23 2.72 -10.36
CA LEU A 87 11.12 1.39 -10.97
C LEU A 87 12.45 1.02 -11.62
N THR A 88 13.15 0.02 -11.09
CA THR A 88 14.47 -0.38 -11.59
C THR A 88 14.45 -1.67 -12.41
N SER A 89 13.57 -2.60 -12.06
CA SER A 89 13.50 -3.90 -12.72
C SER A 89 12.13 -4.54 -12.54
N ILE A 90 11.75 -5.38 -13.51
CA ILE A 90 10.51 -6.15 -13.51
C ILE A 90 10.86 -7.61 -13.74
N GLN A 91 10.33 -8.50 -12.90
CA GLN A 91 10.42 -9.95 -13.03
C GLN A 91 9.03 -10.55 -13.18
N LYS A 92 8.86 -11.44 -14.16
CA LYS A 92 7.72 -12.35 -14.21
C LYS A 92 8.08 -13.56 -13.36
N GLU A 93 7.27 -13.91 -12.38
CA GLU A 93 7.49 -15.04 -11.49
C GLU A 93 6.23 -15.88 -11.44
N GLN A 94 6.32 -17.14 -11.87
CA GLN A 94 5.18 -18.05 -11.87
C GLN A 94 4.96 -18.67 -10.49
N GLU A 95 3.70 -19.00 -10.19
CA GLU A 95 3.31 -19.85 -9.05
C GLU A 95 3.78 -19.31 -7.68
N PHE A 96 4.00 -18.00 -7.54
CA PHE A 96 4.31 -17.43 -6.22
C PHE A 96 3.06 -17.34 -5.34
N ALA A 97 1.89 -17.11 -5.95
CA ALA A 97 0.61 -17.07 -5.25
C ALA A 97 0.19 -18.50 -4.86
N GLN A 98 -0.10 -18.71 -3.58
CA GLN A 98 -0.68 -19.96 -3.11
C GLN A 98 -2.19 -19.89 -3.27
N THR A 99 -2.75 -20.70 -4.15
CA THR A 99 -4.14 -20.54 -4.56
C THR A 99 -5.10 -21.47 -3.83
N PHE A 100 -6.34 -21.02 -3.64
CA PHE A 100 -7.47 -21.86 -3.23
C PHE A 100 -8.74 -21.43 -3.99
N VAL A 101 -9.74 -22.30 -4.04
CA VAL A 101 -11.01 -22.06 -4.74
C VAL A 101 -12.14 -22.00 -3.73
N GLU A 102 -12.98 -20.98 -3.84
CA GLU A 102 -14.13 -20.78 -2.96
C GLU A 102 -15.23 -19.99 -3.69
N PHE A 103 -16.43 -19.85 -3.11
CA PHE A 103 -17.50 -19.01 -3.65
C PHE A 103 -17.03 -17.58 -3.94
N ASP A 104 -17.50 -17.01 -5.04
CA ASP A 104 -17.15 -15.67 -5.51
C ASP A 104 -17.88 -14.63 -4.64
N ILE A 105 -17.12 -13.87 -3.85
CA ILE A 105 -17.69 -12.89 -2.92
C ILE A 105 -18.31 -11.73 -3.70
N GLY A 106 -19.58 -11.48 -3.43
CA GLY A 106 -20.38 -10.53 -4.20
C GLY A 106 -21.02 -11.14 -5.46
N TRP A 107 -20.87 -12.46 -5.68
CA TRP A 107 -21.50 -13.16 -6.80
C TRP A 107 -21.99 -14.57 -6.42
N PRO A 108 -23.28 -14.73 -6.05
CA PRO A 108 -23.77 -15.89 -5.29
C PRO A 108 -23.74 -17.24 -6.03
N HIS A 109 -23.47 -17.28 -7.34
CA HIS A 109 -23.54 -18.49 -8.17
C HIS A 109 -22.26 -18.76 -8.99
N ALA A 110 -21.07 -18.46 -8.44
CA ALA A 110 -19.82 -18.86 -9.05
C ALA A 110 -18.76 -19.20 -8.00
N ASN A 111 -17.77 -19.97 -8.41
CA ASN A 111 -16.53 -20.12 -7.66
C ASN A 111 -15.45 -19.23 -8.26
N ARG A 112 -14.52 -18.78 -7.43
CA ARG A 112 -13.38 -17.96 -7.79
C ARG A 112 -12.10 -18.55 -7.21
N THR A 113 -11.01 -18.36 -7.92
CA THR A 113 -9.66 -18.65 -7.41
C THR A 113 -9.14 -17.42 -6.68
N TYR A 114 -8.72 -17.61 -5.43
CA TYR A 114 -8.10 -16.60 -4.57
C TYR A 114 -6.64 -16.96 -4.30
N ALA A 115 -5.86 -15.96 -3.89
CA ALA A 115 -4.53 -16.17 -3.34
C ALA A 115 -4.59 -16.10 -1.80
N ASP A 116 -4.20 -17.18 -1.13
CA ASP A 116 -4.04 -17.22 0.34
C ASP A 116 -2.98 -16.20 0.74
N ALA A 117 -3.40 -15.08 1.31
CA ALA A 117 -2.55 -13.94 1.58
C ALA A 117 -1.39 -14.30 2.52
N ASN A 118 -1.70 -14.94 3.64
CA ASN A 118 -0.71 -15.25 4.67
C ASN A 118 0.28 -16.32 4.21
N THR A 119 -0.19 -17.39 3.56
CA THR A 119 0.69 -18.46 3.05
C THR A 119 1.54 -17.94 1.89
N THR A 120 0.96 -17.17 0.97
CA THR A 120 1.68 -16.50 -0.12
C THR A 120 2.77 -15.59 0.43
N PHE A 121 2.46 -14.70 1.37
CA PHE A 121 3.43 -13.76 1.93
C PHE A 121 4.58 -14.47 2.65
N LYS A 122 4.29 -15.53 3.42
CA LYS A 122 5.33 -16.35 4.08
C LYS A 122 6.27 -17.00 3.06
N ASN A 123 5.73 -17.51 1.96
CA ASN A 123 6.53 -18.12 0.90
C ASN A 123 7.39 -17.07 0.17
N LEU A 124 6.81 -15.91 -0.15
CA LEU A 124 7.52 -14.77 -0.72
C LEU A 124 8.67 -14.31 0.19
N LEU A 125 8.44 -14.17 1.50
CA LEU A 125 9.49 -13.83 2.45
C LEU A 125 10.62 -14.88 2.48
N LYS A 126 10.27 -16.17 2.45
CA LYS A 126 11.25 -17.26 2.47
C LYS A 126 12.13 -17.29 1.21
N LYS A 127 11.54 -17.05 0.03
CA LYS A 127 12.24 -17.17 -1.26
C LYS A 127 12.87 -15.85 -1.73
N TYR A 128 12.20 -14.73 -1.45
CA TYR A 128 12.47 -13.41 -2.01
C TYR A 128 12.55 -12.29 -0.95
N GLY A 129 12.64 -12.64 0.34
CA GLY A 129 12.72 -11.67 1.43
C GLY A 129 13.91 -10.71 1.35
N ARG A 130 14.95 -11.05 0.59
CA ARG A 130 16.04 -10.14 0.25
C ARG A 130 15.85 -9.60 -1.17
N SER A 131 15.41 -8.35 -1.29
CA SER A 131 15.26 -7.70 -2.58
C SER A 131 16.59 -7.56 -3.34
N PRO A 132 16.58 -7.67 -4.68
CA PRO A 132 17.70 -7.21 -5.51
C PRO A 132 17.80 -5.68 -5.58
N ALA A 133 16.76 -4.94 -5.20
CA ALA A 133 16.71 -3.49 -5.14
C ALA A 133 16.68 -3.03 -3.67
N ASP A 134 16.00 -1.92 -3.35
CA ASP A 134 15.76 -1.51 -1.96
C ASP A 134 14.49 -2.15 -1.41
N ILE A 135 13.54 -2.46 -2.29
CA ILE A 135 12.35 -3.24 -1.98
C ILE A 135 11.81 -3.99 -3.19
N THR A 136 11.27 -5.18 -2.96
CA THR A 136 10.47 -5.92 -3.94
C THR A 136 8.98 -5.68 -3.70
N VAL A 137 8.25 -5.36 -4.75
CA VAL A 137 6.78 -5.29 -4.76
C VAL A 137 6.28 -6.50 -5.56
N ALA A 138 5.71 -7.49 -4.87
CA ALA A 138 5.06 -8.63 -5.50
C ALA A 138 3.59 -8.28 -5.81
N VAL A 139 3.19 -8.42 -7.07
CA VAL A 139 1.86 -8.05 -7.55
C VAL A 139 1.18 -9.29 -8.08
N THR A 140 0.02 -9.64 -7.51
CA THR A 140 -0.81 -10.73 -8.01
C THR A 140 -2.04 -10.20 -8.74
N GLY A 141 -2.43 -10.89 -9.80
CA GLY A 141 -3.72 -10.65 -10.48
C GLY A 141 -4.92 -11.29 -9.78
N LEU A 142 -4.68 -12.07 -8.71
CA LEU A 142 -5.72 -12.70 -7.90
C LEU A 142 -6.16 -11.80 -6.75
N ILE A 143 -7.40 -12.00 -6.30
CA ILE A 143 -7.87 -11.40 -5.04
C ILE A 143 -7.18 -12.10 -3.88
N LEU A 144 -6.64 -11.31 -2.97
CA LEU A 144 -6.03 -11.77 -1.73
C LEU A 144 -7.10 -12.07 -0.68
N ALA A 145 -6.96 -13.21 -0.02
CA ALA A 145 -7.89 -13.62 1.02
C ALA A 145 -7.21 -14.53 2.04
N ASP A 146 -7.74 -14.58 3.26
CA ASP A 146 -7.32 -15.56 4.26
C ASP A 146 -8.11 -16.87 4.07
N ASN A 147 -7.39 -17.97 3.89
CA ASN A 147 -8.00 -19.28 3.69
C ASN A 147 -8.39 -19.92 5.04
N TYR A 148 -9.62 -19.70 5.49
CA TYR A 148 -10.20 -20.32 6.68
C TYR A 148 -11.26 -21.37 6.33
N GLU A 149 -11.51 -22.30 7.27
CA GLU A 149 -12.50 -23.39 7.12
C GLU A 149 -13.94 -22.87 6.86
N TYR A 150 -14.26 -21.68 7.38
CA TYR A 150 -15.54 -21.00 7.15
C TYR A 150 -15.29 -19.69 6.42
N PHE A 151 -15.18 -19.76 5.10
CA PHE A 151 -14.91 -18.59 4.27
C PHE A 151 -16.11 -17.64 4.18
N SER A 152 -15.82 -16.35 4.25
CA SER A 152 -16.79 -15.26 4.32
C SER A 152 -16.24 -14.00 3.64
N SER A 153 -17.11 -12.99 3.48
CA SER A 153 -16.69 -11.69 2.96
C SER A 153 -15.68 -10.94 3.85
N GLU A 154 -15.54 -11.31 5.12
CA GLU A 154 -14.52 -10.71 5.99
C GLU A 154 -13.11 -11.21 5.63
N ASP A 155 -13.02 -12.37 4.98
CA ASP A 155 -11.74 -13.03 4.67
C ASP A 155 -11.05 -12.43 3.43
N VAL A 156 -11.73 -11.59 2.64
CA VAL A 156 -11.15 -10.76 1.55
C VAL A 156 -10.75 -9.35 2.03
N ALA A 157 -10.63 -9.14 3.34
CA ALA A 157 -10.20 -7.84 3.88
C ALA A 157 -8.74 -7.51 3.56
N VAL A 158 -7.90 -8.53 3.28
CA VAL A 158 -6.48 -8.34 2.97
C VAL A 158 -6.32 -7.97 1.49
N LYS A 159 -5.85 -6.76 1.19
CA LYS A 159 -5.58 -6.29 -0.19
C LYS A 159 -4.09 -6.09 -0.47
N GLY A 160 -3.28 -6.25 0.56
CA GLY A 160 -1.84 -6.10 0.53
C GLY A 160 -1.24 -6.53 1.85
N GLN A 161 0.07 -6.76 1.85
CA GLN A 161 0.80 -7.13 3.05
C GLN A 161 2.25 -6.68 2.98
N ALA A 162 2.68 -5.94 4.00
CA ALA A 162 4.07 -5.53 4.21
C ALA A 162 4.53 -5.75 5.66
N ARG A 163 5.85 -5.90 5.84
CA ARG A 163 6.47 -5.78 7.16
C ARG A 163 6.81 -4.32 7.44
N LEU A 164 6.64 -3.91 8.69
CA LEU A 164 7.12 -2.60 9.14
C LEU A 164 8.63 -2.50 8.94
N GLY A 165 9.07 -1.46 8.22
CA GLY A 165 10.50 -1.20 7.98
C GLY A 165 11.16 -2.18 7.01
N GLY A 166 10.42 -2.63 5.99
CA GLY A 166 10.93 -3.53 4.96
C GLY A 166 11.98 -2.90 4.03
N VAL A 167 11.93 -1.59 3.75
CA VAL A 167 12.87 -0.95 2.81
C VAL A 167 14.32 -1.14 3.28
N CYS A 168 15.17 -1.64 2.38
CA CYS A 168 16.58 -2.02 2.61
C CYS A 168 16.80 -3.09 3.68
N ASN A 169 15.76 -3.76 4.17
CA ASN A 169 15.93 -4.83 5.13
C ASN A 169 16.57 -6.07 4.48
N VAL A 170 17.55 -6.65 5.14
CA VAL A 170 18.32 -7.79 4.61
C VAL A 170 17.52 -9.10 4.52
N ASN A 171 16.40 -9.21 5.23
CA ASN A 171 15.61 -10.44 5.37
C ASN A 171 14.14 -10.30 4.92
N TYR A 172 13.60 -9.08 4.86
CA TYR A 172 12.18 -8.85 4.54
C TYR A 172 11.92 -7.57 3.74
N SER A 173 12.82 -7.23 2.81
CA SER A 173 12.62 -6.16 1.81
C SER A 173 11.66 -6.57 0.70
N ILE A 174 10.46 -7.01 1.08
CA ILE A 174 9.39 -7.37 0.15
C ILE A 174 8.03 -7.03 0.76
N LEU A 175 7.12 -6.57 -0.10
CA LEU A 175 5.69 -6.45 0.17
C LEU A 175 4.90 -7.10 -0.95
N MET A 176 3.62 -7.36 -0.72
CA MET A 176 2.70 -7.85 -1.75
C MET A 176 1.43 -7.01 -1.81
N VAL A 177 0.85 -6.91 -3.01
CA VAL A 177 -0.43 -6.25 -3.27
C VAL A 177 -1.21 -7.01 -4.34
N GLU A 178 -2.53 -6.98 -4.27
CA GLU A 178 -3.38 -7.37 -5.39
C GLU A 178 -3.53 -6.23 -6.41
N ASP A 179 -3.81 -6.57 -7.65
CA ASP A 179 -4.17 -5.62 -8.70
C ASP A 179 -5.10 -6.29 -9.71
N VAL A 180 -6.10 -5.55 -10.18
CA VAL A 180 -6.80 -5.90 -11.42
C VAL A 180 -5.95 -5.30 -12.57
N PRO A 181 -5.29 -6.11 -13.40
CA PRO A 181 -4.44 -5.59 -14.47
C PRO A 181 -5.16 -4.57 -15.35
N MET A 182 -4.45 -3.54 -15.79
CA MET A 182 -4.97 -2.42 -16.60
C MET A 182 -5.92 -1.46 -15.87
N SER A 183 -6.31 -1.73 -14.62
CA SER A 183 -7.21 -0.84 -13.87
C SER A 183 -6.51 0.28 -13.10
N PHE A 184 -5.20 0.14 -12.83
CA PHE A 184 -4.45 0.94 -11.86
C PHE A 184 -4.99 0.87 -10.42
N GLY A 185 -5.77 -0.18 -10.10
CA GLY A 185 -6.36 -0.39 -8.78
C GLY A 185 -5.33 -0.41 -7.66
N MET A 186 -4.16 -1.02 -7.90
CA MET A 186 -3.08 -1.07 -6.90
C MET A 186 -2.56 0.32 -6.48
N VAL A 187 -2.83 1.39 -7.22
CA VAL A 187 -2.46 2.76 -6.81
C VAL A 187 -3.14 3.16 -5.50
N ASN A 188 -4.29 2.57 -5.17
CA ASN A 188 -4.98 2.80 -3.89
C ASN A 188 -4.38 2.00 -2.72
N LEU A 189 -3.61 0.95 -3.01
CA LEU A 189 -3.14 -0.04 -2.03
C LEU A 189 -1.64 0.09 -1.78
N LEU A 190 -0.87 0.22 -2.85
CA LEU A 190 0.58 0.23 -2.82
C LEU A 190 1.18 1.36 -1.97
N PRO A 191 0.64 2.61 -1.95
CA PRO A 191 1.11 3.63 -1.01
C PRO A 191 0.95 3.25 0.46
N HIS A 192 -0.10 2.50 0.81
CA HIS A 192 -0.31 2.01 2.17
C HIS A 192 0.77 1.00 2.56
N GLU A 193 0.98 -0.01 1.72
CA GLU A 193 1.96 -1.07 1.97
C GLU A 193 3.41 -0.53 1.94
N LEU A 194 3.71 0.41 1.05
CA LEU A 194 5.00 1.11 1.05
C LEU A 194 5.15 1.99 2.30
N GLY A 195 4.07 2.59 2.81
CA GLY A 195 4.08 3.31 4.08
C GLY A 195 4.48 2.40 5.25
N HIS A 196 3.94 1.19 5.30
CA HIS A 196 4.40 0.15 6.21
C HIS A 196 5.87 -0.21 6.00
N ALA A 197 6.29 -0.47 4.76
CA ALA A 197 7.67 -0.79 4.46
C ALA A 197 8.66 0.34 4.81
N LEU A 198 8.20 1.60 4.80
CA LEU A 198 8.91 2.79 5.26
C LEU A 198 8.75 3.05 6.77
N GLY A 199 8.12 2.14 7.50
CA GLY A 199 8.08 2.13 8.96
C GLY A 199 6.91 2.89 9.60
N ALA A 200 5.93 3.33 8.82
CA ALA A 200 4.67 3.86 9.38
C ALA A 200 3.76 2.70 9.82
N PRO A 201 3.36 2.60 11.10
CA PRO A 201 2.23 1.75 11.48
C PRO A 201 0.92 2.40 11.02
N HIS A 202 -0.21 1.70 11.16
CA HIS A 202 -1.52 2.34 10.97
C HIS A 202 -1.66 3.58 11.86
N ASP A 203 -2.35 4.59 11.37
CA ASP A 203 -2.68 5.78 12.15
C ASP A 203 -3.41 5.40 13.45
N GLY A 204 -3.02 6.04 14.56
CA GLY A 204 -3.45 5.65 15.91
C GLY A 204 -2.47 4.74 16.66
N LYS A 205 -1.53 4.10 15.95
CA LYS A 205 -0.50 3.26 16.57
C LYS A 205 0.82 4.02 16.69
N ILE A 206 1.67 3.55 17.61
CA ILE A 206 3.02 4.09 17.81
C ILE A 206 4.01 2.93 17.78
N TYR A 207 5.02 3.08 16.94
CA TYR A 207 6.23 2.25 16.87
C TYR A 207 7.50 3.08 17.10
N LYS A 208 8.47 2.55 17.86
CA LYS A 208 9.71 3.27 18.19
C LYS A 208 10.88 2.72 17.37
N TRP A 209 11.28 3.45 16.32
CA TRP A 209 12.46 3.11 15.50
C TRP A 209 13.77 3.51 16.15
N ASN A 210 13.79 4.67 16.80
CA ASN A 210 14.95 5.15 17.54
C ASN A 210 14.53 6.00 18.73
N THR A 211 15.48 6.28 19.62
CA THR A 211 15.26 7.07 20.85
C THR A 211 15.27 8.58 20.59
N TYR A 212 15.79 9.04 19.47
CA TYR A 212 16.05 10.45 19.16
C TYR A 212 14.91 11.15 18.41
N LEU A 213 14.08 10.38 17.72
CA LEU A 213 12.91 10.79 16.94
C LEU A 213 11.68 9.96 17.35
N PRO A 214 11.27 9.98 18.64
CA PRO A 214 10.07 9.28 19.03
C PRO A 214 8.85 9.92 18.35
N PRO A 215 7.89 9.12 17.88
CA PRO A 215 6.59 9.63 17.42
C PRO A 215 5.90 10.37 18.55
N ARG A 216 5.17 11.44 18.22
CA ARG A 216 4.48 12.22 19.24
C ARG A 216 3.35 11.43 19.89
N ASN A 217 3.06 11.72 21.17
CA ASN A 217 1.95 11.08 21.91
C ASN A 217 0.57 11.28 21.26
N ASN A 218 0.36 12.37 20.52
CA ASN A 218 -0.91 12.63 19.82
C ASN A 218 -1.14 11.67 18.64
N CYS A 219 -0.14 10.91 18.19
CA CYS A 219 -0.30 9.87 17.18
C CYS A 219 -1.17 8.70 17.63
N ARG A 220 -1.53 8.62 18.92
CA ARG A 220 -2.55 7.69 19.43
C ARG A 220 -3.99 8.15 19.18
N LYS A 221 -4.20 9.40 18.77
CA LYS A 221 -5.53 9.92 18.47
C LYS A 221 -5.85 9.64 17.01
N VAL A 222 -6.87 8.84 16.75
CA VAL A 222 -7.42 8.64 15.40
C VAL A 222 -8.62 9.55 15.23
N SER A 223 -8.65 10.31 14.14
CA SER A 223 -9.89 10.92 13.67
C SER A 223 -10.60 9.90 12.80
N ASN A 224 -11.84 9.54 13.14
CA ASN A 224 -12.63 8.57 12.36
C ASN A 224 -13.12 9.15 11.02
N THR A 225 -12.96 10.45 10.79
CA THR A 225 -13.35 11.12 9.54
C THR A 225 -12.18 11.31 8.58
N ASP A 226 -10.95 11.09 9.04
CA ASP A 226 -9.76 11.35 8.24
C ASP A 226 -9.29 10.04 7.60
N HIS A 227 -9.71 9.83 6.35
CA HIS A 227 -9.22 8.72 5.52
C HIS A 227 -7.81 9.04 5.00
N PHE A 228 -6.81 8.99 5.89
CA PHE A 228 -5.40 9.04 5.51
C PHE A 228 -4.96 7.72 4.89
N ILE A 229 -3.86 7.73 4.14
CA ILE A 229 -3.34 6.52 3.49
C ILE A 229 -3.12 5.38 4.49
N MET A 230 -2.61 5.66 5.70
CA MET A 230 -2.35 4.63 6.74
C MET A 230 -3.56 4.37 7.66
N HIS A 231 -4.77 4.74 7.28
CA HIS A 231 -5.96 4.44 8.06
C HIS A 231 -6.17 2.90 8.15
N PRO A 232 -6.49 2.34 9.33
CA PRO A 232 -6.44 0.90 9.58
C PRO A 232 -7.52 0.05 8.90
N SER A 233 -8.66 0.64 8.54
CA SER A 233 -9.83 -0.08 8.01
C SER A 233 -10.30 0.48 6.67
N GLU A 234 -10.34 1.80 6.57
CA GLU A 234 -10.67 2.53 5.35
C GLU A 234 -9.50 3.42 4.89
N PRO A 235 -8.43 2.82 4.30
CA PRO A 235 -7.33 3.59 3.72
C PRO A 235 -7.82 4.64 2.74
N GLY A 236 -7.33 5.88 2.89
CA GLY A 236 -7.50 6.89 1.85
C GLY A 236 -6.46 6.77 0.75
N ASN A 237 -6.59 7.60 -0.28
CA ASN A 237 -5.70 7.57 -1.45
C ASN A 237 -5.10 8.94 -1.81
N GLN A 238 -5.08 9.89 -0.87
CA GLN A 238 -4.60 11.25 -1.15
C GLN A 238 -3.34 11.60 -0.38
N LYS A 239 -3.38 11.52 0.96
CA LYS A 239 -2.30 12.03 1.81
C LYS A 239 -2.02 11.14 3.01
N PHE A 240 -0.76 11.17 3.45
CA PHE A 240 -0.34 10.62 4.72
C PHE A 240 -0.68 11.57 5.88
N SER A 241 -0.98 11.03 7.05
CA SER A 241 -1.09 11.84 8.26
C SER A 241 0.29 12.39 8.67
N ASN A 242 0.31 13.41 9.53
CA ASN A 242 1.56 13.90 10.12
C ASN A 242 2.30 12.80 10.90
N CYS A 243 1.57 11.89 11.53
CA CYS A 243 2.14 10.81 12.32
C CYS A 243 2.82 9.77 11.43
N SER A 244 2.16 9.37 10.35
CA SER A 244 2.75 8.49 9.34
C SER A 244 4.05 9.06 8.78
N ARG A 245 4.08 10.35 8.43
CA ARG A 245 5.31 11.02 7.95
C ARG A 245 6.41 11.06 9.00
N GLU A 246 6.09 11.36 10.26
CA GLU A 246 7.08 11.34 11.35
C GLU A 246 7.66 9.94 11.59
N HIS A 247 6.83 8.90 11.50
CA HIS A 247 7.28 7.51 11.57
C HIS A 247 8.24 7.15 10.44
N MET A 248 7.91 7.53 9.20
CA MET A 248 8.77 7.31 8.05
C MET A 248 10.11 8.04 8.22
N THR A 249 10.12 9.31 8.63
CA THR A 249 11.35 10.04 8.94
C THR A 249 12.20 9.33 10.00
N ALA A 250 11.56 8.85 11.09
CA ALA A 250 12.26 8.17 12.16
C ALA A 250 12.88 6.85 11.70
N PHE A 251 12.16 6.05 10.91
CA PHE A 251 12.69 4.82 10.32
C PHE A 251 13.84 5.10 9.36
N ILE A 252 13.66 6.05 8.43
CA ILE A 252 14.69 6.38 7.45
C ILE A 252 16.00 6.81 8.13
N SER A 253 15.92 7.52 9.25
CA SER A 253 17.12 7.89 10.02
C SER A 253 17.90 6.72 10.63
N THR A 254 17.33 5.52 10.66
CA THR A 254 18.03 4.31 11.13
C THR A 254 18.62 3.47 9.99
N LEU A 255 18.37 3.83 8.74
CA LEU A 255 18.90 3.11 7.58
C LEU A 255 20.41 3.29 7.47
N SER A 256 21.09 2.26 6.95
CA SER A 256 22.51 2.31 6.64
C SER A 256 22.78 3.25 5.48
N THR A 257 23.99 3.81 5.40
CA THR A 257 24.40 4.71 4.31
C THR A 257 24.24 4.07 2.92
N SER A 258 24.47 2.76 2.81
CA SER A 258 24.28 1.99 1.58
C SER A 258 22.85 1.97 1.04
N CYS A 259 21.84 2.24 1.88
CA CYS A 259 20.45 2.33 1.44
C CYS A 259 20.15 3.65 0.70
N PHE A 260 21.01 4.66 0.85
CA PHE A 260 20.89 5.94 0.16
C PHE A 260 21.70 5.98 -1.15
N GLU A 261 22.44 4.91 -1.46
CA GLU A 261 23.24 4.78 -2.67
C GLU A 261 22.40 4.16 -3.78
N LEU A 262 22.17 4.91 -4.87
CA LEU A 262 21.51 4.39 -6.06
C LEU A 262 22.38 3.34 -6.75
N LYS A 263 21.81 2.16 -7.02
CA LYS A 263 22.48 1.09 -7.77
C LYS A 263 22.25 1.25 -9.27
N THR A 264 21.13 1.86 -9.67
CA THR A 264 20.78 2.14 -11.06
C THR A 264 21.71 3.19 -11.67
N LYS A 265 22.10 2.97 -12.91
CA LYS A 265 22.99 3.85 -13.68
C LYS A 265 22.29 4.54 -14.84
N ARG A 266 21.04 4.16 -15.14
CA ARG A 266 20.30 4.61 -16.32
C ARG A 266 18.91 5.06 -15.91
N ASN A 267 18.56 6.27 -16.32
CA ASN A 267 17.21 6.80 -16.20
C ASN A 267 16.40 6.37 -17.42
N CYS A 268 15.21 5.85 -17.17
CA CYS A 268 14.21 5.57 -18.20
C CYS A 268 13.08 6.59 -18.07
N THR A 269 12.56 7.03 -19.21
CA THR A 269 11.44 7.97 -19.28
C THR A 269 10.34 7.37 -20.15
N THR A 270 9.09 7.67 -19.84
CA THR A 270 7.94 7.38 -20.71
C THR A 270 7.49 8.66 -21.42
N GLU A 271 6.98 8.52 -22.64
CA GLU A 271 6.37 9.63 -23.38
C GLU A 271 4.91 9.86 -23.02
N VAL A 272 4.30 8.96 -22.24
CA VAL A 272 2.91 9.09 -21.76
C VAL A 272 2.82 10.26 -20.79
N LYS A 273 1.92 11.20 -21.08
CA LYS A 273 1.69 12.42 -20.28
C LYS A 273 0.30 12.51 -19.67
N GLU A 274 -0.63 11.69 -20.15
CA GLU A 274 -2.01 11.68 -19.68
C GLU A 274 -2.15 10.75 -18.48
N LEU A 275 -3.05 11.11 -17.56
CA LEU A 275 -3.43 10.23 -16.46
C LEU A 275 -4.23 9.04 -17.01
N PRO A 276 -4.08 7.83 -16.43
CA PRO A 276 -4.65 6.63 -17.03
C PRO A 276 -6.19 6.62 -17.10
N GLY A 277 -6.87 7.40 -16.26
CA GLY A 277 -8.32 7.51 -16.28
C GLY A 277 -8.89 8.15 -17.54
N VAL A 278 -8.10 8.95 -18.27
CA VAL A 278 -8.53 9.59 -19.52
C VAL A 278 -8.88 8.56 -20.61
N SER A 279 -8.20 7.41 -20.62
CA SER A 279 -8.35 6.37 -21.64
C SER A 279 -8.78 5.02 -21.06
N ILE A 280 -9.34 5.01 -19.85
CA ILE A 280 -9.72 3.78 -19.17
C ILE A 280 -10.88 3.08 -19.87
N ASN A 281 -10.79 1.75 -19.98
CA ASN A 281 -11.89 0.92 -20.46
C ASN A 281 -12.51 0.16 -19.29
N LEU A 282 -13.54 0.75 -18.66
CA LEU A 282 -14.20 0.17 -17.48
C LEU A 282 -14.85 -1.19 -17.78
N THR A 283 -15.38 -1.39 -18.99
CA THR A 283 -15.92 -2.71 -19.40
C THR A 283 -14.82 -3.77 -19.42
N LYS A 284 -13.63 -3.45 -19.94
CA LYS A 284 -12.48 -4.36 -19.92
C LYS A 284 -12.00 -4.63 -18.48
N ASN A 285 -11.98 -3.62 -17.62
CA ASN A 285 -11.68 -3.80 -16.20
C ASN A 285 -12.66 -4.76 -15.55
N CYS A 286 -13.97 -4.62 -15.81
CA CYS A 286 -14.98 -5.54 -15.30
C CYS A 286 -14.80 -6.97 -15.84
N GLN A 287 -14.41 -7.13 -17.11
CA GLN A 287 -14.10 -8.45 -17.69
C GLN A 287 -12.95 -9.15 -16.97
N ILE A 288 -11.91 -8.40 -16.61
CA ILE A 288 -10.74 -8.94 -15.91
C ILE A 288 -11.06 -9.20 -14.44
N ALA A 289 -11.71 -8.23 -13.78
CA ALA A 289 -12.05 -8.31 -12.36
C ALA A 289 -13.11 -9.39 -12.06
N HIS A 290 -14.04 -9.63 -12.98
CA HIS A 290 -15.19 -10.52 -12.79
C HIS A 290 -15.41 -11.43 -14.00
N PRO A 291 -14.53 -12.42 -14.22
CA PRO A 291 -14.61 -13.29 -15.40
C PRO A 291 -15.85 -14.20 -15.42
N ASN A 292 -16.47 -14.41 -14.25
CA ASN A 292 -17.67 -15.25 -14.08
C ASN A 292 -18.98 -14.52 -14.40
N PHE A 293 -18.94 -13.21 -14.68
CA PHE A 293 -20.14 -12.46 -15.02
C PHE A 293 -20.66 -12.85 -16.40
N LEU A 294 -21.98 -12.83 -16.55
CA LEU A 294 -22.66 -13.11 -17.83
C LEU A 294 -22.61 -11.89 -18.76
N GLU A 295 -22.61 -10.69 -18.19
CA GLU A 295 -22.45 -9.42 -18.89
C GLU A 295 -21.59 -8.46 -18.06
N TRP A 296 -20.88 -7.52 -18.70
CA TRP A 296 -19.97 -6.61 -18.00
C TRP A 296 -20.44 -5.17 -18.11
N LYS A 297 -21.55 -4.89 -17.45
CA LYS A 297 -22.02 -3.51 -17.25
C LYS A 297 -21.26 -2.88 -16.10
N TRP A 298 -21.20 -1.56 -16.08
CA TRP A 298 -20.66 -0.82 -14.96
C TRP A 298 -21.56 0.35 -14.62
N GLU A 299 -21.59 0.69 -13.33
CA GLU A 299 -22.39 1.78 -12.78
C GLU A 299 -21.52 2.63 -11.86
N PHE A 300 -21.62 3.95 -12.00
CA PHE A 300 -20.90 4.89 -11.14
C PHE A 300 -21.63 5.04 -9.80
N THR A 301 -20.91 4.81 -8.70
CA THR A 301 -21.50 4.85 -7.35
C THR A 301 -21.20 6.15 -6.59
N GLY A 302 -20.45 7.07 -7.20
CA GLY A 302 -20.01 8.31 -6.55
C GLY A 302 -18.59 8.23 -6.01
N ASN A 303 -18.04 9.36 -5.56
CA ASN A 303 -16.73 9.43 -4.88
C ASN A 303 -15.58 8.74 -5.64
N CYS A 304 -15.56 8.88 -6.97
CA CYS A 304 -14.59 8.23 -7.85
C CYS A 304 -14.60 6.70 -7.77
N ARG A 305 -15.78 6.09 -7.63
CA ARG A 305 -15.98 4.64 -7.58
C ARG A 305 -17.01 4.18 -8.61
N PHE A 306 -16.87 2.92 -9.00
CA PHE A 306 -17.81 2.24 -9.86
C PHE A 306 -17.98 0.78 -9.42
N GLN A 307 -19.09 0.17 -9.80
CA GLN A 307 -19.31 -1.26 -9.64
C GLN A 307 -19.44 -1.93 -11.01
N CYS A 308 -19.04 -3.19 -11.07
CA CYS A 308 -19.33 -4.05 -12.20
C CYS A 308 -20.62 -4.80 -11.91
N CYS A 309 -21.51 -4.87 -12.88
CA CYS A 309 -22.84 -5.45 -12.70
C CYS A 309 -23.17 -6.43 -13.83
N SER A 310 -23.89 -7.48 -13.46
CA SER A 310 -24.32 -8.56 -14.35
C SER A 310 -25.66 -9.14 -13.89
N ARG A 311 -26.33 -9.89 -14.75
CA ARG A 311 -27.43 -10.79 -14.33
C ARG A 311 -26.89 -12.01 -13.64
N LEU A 312 -27.60 -12.51 -12.63
CA LEU A 312 -27.24 -13.73 -11.90
C LEU A 312 -27.44 -15.02 -12.71
N SER A 313 -28.33 -14.99 -13.70
CA SER A 313 -28.66 -16.14 -14.56
C SER A 313 -29.32 -15.66 -15.84
N LEU A 314 -29.24 -16.46 -16.90
CA LEU A 314 -29.93 -16.20 -18.17
C LEU A 314 -31.46 -16.13 -18.03
N ASN A 315 -32.00 -16.66 -16.93
CA ASN A 315 -33.44 -16.71 -16.66
C ASN A 315 -33.97 -15.54 -15.82
N TYR A 316 -33.09 -14.66 -15.32
CA TYR A 316 -33.46 -13.52 -14.49
C TYR A 316 -32.94 -12.22 -15.10
N ASP A 317 -33.81 -11.23 -15.26
CA ASP A 317 -33.44 -9.90 -15.78
C ASP A 317 -32.90 -8.96 -14.69
N GLU A 318 -32.99 -9.34 -13.41
CA GLU A 318 -32.48 -8.56 -12.29
C GLU A 318 -30.94 -8.49 -12.33
N VAL A 319 -30.43 -7.26 -12.27
CA VAL A 319 -29.00 -6.96 -12.28
C VAL A 319 -28.49 -6.93 -10.85
N THR A 320 -27.39 -7.62 -10.60
CA THR A 320 -26.64 -7.58 -9.34
C THR A 320 -25.25 -7.03 -9.62
N CYS A 321 -24.73 -6.25 -8.67
CA CYS A 321 -23.41 -5.65 -8.78
C CYS A 321 -22.43 -6.34 -7.81
N GLY A 322 -21.20 -6.54 -8.27
CA GLY A 322 -20.11 -7.04 -7.45
C GLY A 322 -19.50 -5.94 -6.57
N VAL A 323 -18.33 -6.25 -6.00
CA VAL A 323 -17.55 -5.33 -5.16
C VAL A 323 -17.21 -4.04 -5.92
N GLU A 324 -17.21 -2.90 -5.21
CA GLU A 324 -16.78 -1.61 -5.74
C GLU A 324 -15.31 -1.57 -6.14
N HIS A 325 -15.04 -0.86 -7.23
CA HIS A 325 -13.72 -0.54 -7.77
C HIS A 325 -13.49 0.97 -7.73
N SER A 326 -12.25 1.38 -7.50
CA SER A 326 -11.86 2.78 -7.62
C SER A 326 -11.62 3.15 -9.08
N LEU A 327 -12.04 4.34 -9.47
CA LEU A 327 -11.63 4.90 -10.75
C LEU A 327 -10.14 5.28 -10.71
N PRO A 328 -9.39 5.03 -11.79
CA PRO A 328 -8.03 5.56 -11.94
C PRO A 328 -8.03 7.08 -12.01
N ASP A 329 -6.89 7.69 -11.67
CA ASP A 329 -6.72 9.14 -11.71
C ASP A 329 -7.00 9.69 -13.11
N GLY A 330 -7.75 10.80 -13.17
CA GLY A 330 -8.10 11.49 -14.42
C GLY A 330 -9.28 10.89 -15.18
N ALA A 331 -10.06 9.99 -14.57
CA ALA A 331 -11.35 9.55 -15.11
C ALA A 331 -12.43 10.60 -14.82
N ASP A 332 -13.17 11.01 -15.86
CA ASP A 332 -14.26 12.00 -15.80
C ASP A 332 -15.65 11.36 -15.72
#